data_AF-A0A497RG57-F1
#
_entry.id   AF-A0A497RG57-F1
#
_cell.length_a   1.000
_cell.length_b   1.000
_cell.length_c   1.000
_cell.angle_alpha   90.00
_cell.angle_beta   90.00
_cell.angle_gamma   90.00
#
_symmetry.space_group_name_H-M   'P 1'
#
loop_
_entity.id
_entity.type
_entity.pdbx_description
1 polymer ?
#
loop_
_entity_poly.entity_id
_entity_poly.type
_entity_poly.pdbx_seq_one_letter_code
_entity_poly.pdbx_strand_id
1 'polypeptide(L)'
;VEDNGPGIVKEQIPRVFGKLLYGSRFHVIRQSRGQQGIGISSAVLYAQLTTGKPAEITSKTANSKAYKLSIFINTKKNEPEVVSDEEVDWYMPSGTRIELEIVGAYAKERKQSVYEYLKETSVVNPHAKITFVDPDGEITVFERISEQIPEVPREIKPHPHGIELGTLMSMLKSTKAKDLKSFLKSEFVKVGDKTAEEVLRKAGLEDSIPRKLLRDDVVKLLNAFKETDFLPPPTDCLSPIGESSIMKSLMAEYKPEFVFALTRKPKVYSGHPFLIEVGLAYGGEIKADDKVNVLRYANKVPLLYQQSGCALTKACESVNWKNYGLNQSKNELPTGPAVILIHLASTNVPYTSESKEAIAAIPEIIDEVRLSLQEVGRRLKEHIGRKQKLQKKKKKEEILNKILPLLAKKVCEVLEKEPLEIEKVVARIMGHVFVEREVVERDGVMEISINVANYSKAKKEFKIYEICSGDVEVENAKILKSNYSTILWDVKIKDGGEVKLKYKLKGKTINKKPLVEGIDTVFGAEIMSAI
;
A
#
# COMPACT_ATOMS: atom_id res chain seq x y z
N VAL A 1 17.54 10.53 -20.24
CA VAL A 1 16.33 10.64 -19.38
C VAL A 1 15.50 11.79 -19.89
N GLU A 2 14.18 11.61 -20.06
CA GLU A 2 13.25 12.65 -20.52
C GLU A 2 12.05 12.74 -19.57
N ASP A 3 11.61 13.97 -19.29
CA ASP A 3 10.43 14.24 -18.47
C ASP A 3 9.43 15.18 -19.18
N ASN A 4 8.18 15.16 -18.72
CA ASN A 4 7.08 16.01 -19.15
C ASN A 4 6.79 17.15 -18.15
N GLY A 5 7.80 17.58 -17.41
CA GLY A 5 7.71 18.66 -16.43
C GLY A 5 7.58 20.05 -17.07
N PRO A 6 7.58 21.12 -16.26
CA PRO A 6 7.42 22.50 -16.73
C PRO A 6 8.59 23.01 -17.59
N GLY A 7 9.69 22.24 -17.65
CA GLY A 7 10.95 22.68 -18.24
C GLY A 7 11.76 23.58 -17.33
N ILE A 8 12.99 23.86 -17.74
CA ILE A 8 13.93 24.77 -17.09
C ILE A 8 14.16 25.98 -18.00
N VAL A 9 14.11 27.18 -17.41
CA VAL A 9 14.38 28.44 -18.11
C VAL A 9 15.85 28.49 -18.56
N LYS A 10 16.09 28.96 -19.78
CA LYS A 10 17.40 28.94 -20.45
C LYS A 10 18.56 29.40 -19.56
N GLU A 11 18.43 30.52 -18.86
CA GLU A 11 19.51 31.09 -18.04
C GLU A 11 19.88 30.23 -16.83
N GLN A 12 18.97 29.36 -16.41
CA GLN A 12 19.15 28.47 -15.25
C GLN A 12 19.74 27.12 -15.64
N ILE A 13 19.63 26.68 -16.90
CA ILE A 13 20.10 25.36 -17.35
C ILE A 13 21.59 25.17 -17.00
N PRO A 14 22.52 26.05 -17.38
CA PRO A 14 23.94 25.83 -17.06
C PRO A 14 24.19 25.74 -15.56
N ARG A 15 23.50 26.54 -14.75
CA ARG A 15 23.69 26.55 -13.30
C ARG A 15 23.14 25.28 -12.64
N VAL A 16 22.00 24.77 -13.10
CA VAL A 16 21.39 23.54 -12.54
C VAL A 16 22.25 22.32 -12.81
N PHE A 17 22.80 22.20 -14.01
CA PHE A 17 23.56 21.01 -14.40
C PHE A 17 25.06 21.15 -14.09
N GLY A 18 25.63 22.36 -14.19
CA GLY A 18 27.07 22.57 -14.13
C GLY A 18 27.63 23.28 -12.90
N LYS A 19 26.80 23.58 -11.88
CA LYS A 19 27.26 24.16 -10.60
C LYS A 19 26.93 23.25 -9.43
N LEU A 20 27.95 22.80 -8.70
CA LEU A 20 27.77 22.04 -7.45
C LEU A 20 27.18 22.95 -6.38
N LEU A 21 26.36 22.36 -5.51
CA LEU A 21 25.65 23.05 -4.42
C LEU A 21 24.68 24.14 -4.93
N TYR A 22 24.08 23.93 -6.10
CA TYR A 22 23.10 24.85 -6.69
C TYR A 22 21.72 24.20 -6.81
N GLY A 23 20.66 24.91 -6.42
CA GLY A 23 19.31 24.41 -6.58
C GLY A 23 18.26 25.18 -5.80
N SER A 24 17.01 25.04 -6.21
CA SER A 24 15.84 25.65 -5.57
C SER A 24 15.44 25.00 -4.24
N ARG A 25 16.18 23.97 -3.80
CA ARG A 25 15.81 23.12 -2.65
C ARG A 25 16.66 23.35 -1.39
N PHE A 26 17.74 24.13 -1.47
CA PHE A 26 18.68 24.30 -0.35
C PHE A 26 18.15 25.15 0.81
N HIS A 27 17.30 26.13 0.52
CA HIS A 27 16.85 27.12 1.50
C HIS A 27 15.43 26.87 2.02
N VAL A 28 14.77 25.84 1.49
CA VAL A 28 13.35 25.61 1.66
C VAL A 28 13.13 24.31 2.42
N ILE A 29 12.50 24.39 3.60
CA ILE A 29 12.17 23.21 4.39
C ILE A 29 10.80 22.69 3.92
N ARG A 30 10.83 21.63 3.12
CA ARG A 30 9.65 20.84 2.71
C ARG A 30 10.07 19.44 2.33
N GLN A 31 9.14 18.50 2.31
CA GLN A 31 9.43 17.17 1.78
C GLN A 31 9.93 17.25 0.34
N SER A 32 11.09 16.67 0.08
CA SER A 32 11.68 16.58 -1.25
C SER A 32 12.51 15.32 -1.41
N ARG A 33 12.63 14.83 -2.66
CA ARG A 33 13.44 13.64 -2.98
C ARG A 33 14.95 13.88 -2.81
N GLY A 34 15.42 15.12 -2.98
CA GLY A 34 16.83 15.49 -2.90
C GLY A 34 17.06 16.69 -2.00
N GLN A 35 18.03 16.58 -1.08
CA GLN A 35 18.34 17.57 -0.05
C GLN A 35 19.41 18.59 -0.48
N GLN A 36 20.59 18.12 -0.89
CA GLN A 36 21.80 18.93 -1.02
C GLN A 36 22.11 19.37 -2.45
N GLY A 37 21.18 19.23 -3.42
CA GLY A 37 21.35 19.68 -4.82
C GLY A 37 22.65 19.31 -5.55
N ILE A 38 23.30 18.22 -5.17
CA ILE A 38 24.56 17.74 -5.80
C ILE A 38 24.27 16.70 -6.89
N GLY A 39 23.13 16.02 -6.81
CA GLY A 39 22.90 14.76 -7.52
C GLY A 39 23.13 14.82 -9.03
N ILE A 40 22.51 15.78 -9.72
CA ILE A 40 22.63 15.87 -11.18
C ILE A 40 24.02 16.36 -11.62
N SER A 41 24.58 17.34 -10.93
CA SER A 41 25.93 17.86 -11.21
C SER A 41 27.01 16.81 -10.97
N SER A 42 26.83 15.92 -9.99
CA SER A 42 27.71 14.76 -9.79
C SER A 42 27.63 13.77 -10.94
N ALA A 43 26.44 13.53 -11.50
CA ALA A 43 26.29 12.66 -12.67
C ALA A 43 26.95 13.26 -13.92
N VAL A 44 26.78 14.57 -14.15
CA VAL A 44 27.46 15.31 -15.22
C VAL A 44 28.98 15.26 -15.04
N LEU A 45 29.46 15.48 -13.82
CA LEU A 45 30.89 15.43 -13.52
C LEU A 45 31.45 14.02 -13.75
N TYR A 46 30.74 12.97 -13.33
CA TYR A 46 31.16 11.59 -13.55
C TYR A 46 31.20 11.24 -15.04
N ALA A 47 30.21 11.67 -15.83
CA ALA A 47 30.22 11.54 -17.29
C ALA A 47 31.44 12.21 -17.91
N GLN A 48 31.66 13.49 -17.59
CA GLN A 48 32.81 14.25 -18.08
C GLN A 48 34.15 13.61 -17.70
N LEU A 49 34.30 13.11 -16.47
CA LEU A 49 35.55 12.48 -16.02
C LEU A 49 35.81 11.13 -16.69
N THR A 50 34.76 10.36 -16.98
CA THR A 50 34.91 8.99 -17.51
C THR A 50 34.98 8.93 -19.03
N THR A 51 34.25 9.79 -19.74
CA THR A 51 34.17 9.78 -21.21
C THR A 51 34.76 11.02 -21.88
N GLY A 52 34.96 12.11 -21.12
CA GLY A 52 35.42 13.38 -21.67
C GLY A 52 34.39 14.13 -22.52
N LYS A 53 33.17 13.61 -22.64
CA LYS A 53 32.10 14.20 -23.46
C LYS A 53 31.23 15.16 -22.63
N PRO A 54 30.68 16.23 -23.26
CA PRO A 54 29.79 17.15 -22.57
C PRO A 54 28.44 16.49 -22.26
N ALA A 55 27.75 17.01 -21.25
CA ALA A 55 26.35 16.65 -21.03
C ALA A 55 25.46 17.40 -22.02
N GLU A 56 24.57 16.67 -22.70
CA GLU A 56 23.60 17.23 -23.64
C GLU A 56 22.28 17.44 -22.92
N ILE A 57 21.83 18.69 -22.82
CA ILE A 57 20.58 19.04 -22.16
C ILE A 57 19.66 19.76 -23.15
N THR A 58 18.48 19.21 -23.35
CA THR A 58 17.41 19.88 -24.08
C THR A 58 16.30 20.26 -23.09
N SER A 59 15.81 21.49 -23.13
CA SER A 59 14.70 21.94 -22.27
C SER A 59 13.73 22.85 -23.02
N LYS A 60 12.43 22.68 -22.75
CA LYS A 60 11.35 23.52 -23.29
C LYS A 60 10.36 23.90 -22.19
N THR A 61 10.06 25.20 -22.08
CA THR A 61 8.97 25.69 -21.22
C THR A 61 7.71 25.93 -22.06
N ALA A 62 6.53 25.90 -21.43
CA ALA A 62 5.24 25.93 -22.15
C ALA A 62 5.08 27.09 -23.15
N ASN A 63 5.72 28.23 -22.90
CA ASN A 63 5.64 29.43 -23.73
C ASN A 63 6.97 29.78 -24.41
N SER A 64 7.95 28.87 -24.42
CA SER A 64 9.26 29.10 -25.03
C SER A 64 9.56 28.09 -26.12
N LYS A 65 10.54 28.45 -26.95
CA LYS A 65 11.19 27.51 -27.84
C LYS A 65 12.03 26.52 -27.03
N ALA A 66 12.42 25.40 -27.65
CA ALA A 66 13.30 24.45 -27.01
C ALA A 66 14.77 24.82 -27.26
N TYR A 67 15.57 24.70 -26.21
CA TYR A 67 17.00 24.99 -26.25
C TYR A 67 17.77 23.71 -25.94
N LYS A 68 18.79 23.44 -26.76
CA LYS A 68 19.76 22.36 -26.58
C LYS A 68 21.12 22.97 -26.22
N LEU A 69 21.65 22.58 -25.07
CA LEU A 69 22.93 23.06 -24.56
C LEU A 69 23.87 21.87 -24.30
N SER A 70 25.10 21.96 -24.78
CA SER A 70 26.21 21.08 -24.40
C SER A 70 27.02 21.72 -23.27
N ILE A 71 27.13 21.06 -22.12
CA ILE A 71 27.69 21.67 -20.89
C ILE A 71 28.81 20.80 -20.29
N PHE A 72 29.91 21.46 -19.93
CA PHE A 72 30.96 20.95 -19.05
C PHE A 72 30.95 21.64 -17.68
N ILE A 73 31.58 21.01 -16.70
CA ILE A 73 31.84 21.56 -15.38
C ILE A 73 33.30 21.97 -15.29
N ASN A 74 33.54 23.25 -15.02
CA ASN A 74 34.86 23.72 -14.65
C ASN A 74 35.11 23.42 -13.17
N THR A 75 35.85 22.34 -12.89
CA THR A 75 36.12 21.85 -11.53
C THR A 75 36.94 22.82 -10.68
N LYS A 76 37.74 23.70 -11.28
CA LYS A 76 38.55 24.69 -10.54
C LYS A 76 37.71 25.83 -9.99
N LYS A 77 36.73 26.31 -10.76
CA LYS A 77 35.87 27.46 -10.39
C LYS A 77 34.50 27.05 -9.86
N ASN A 78 34.11 25.78 -10.01
CA ASN A 78 32.74 25.31 -9.79
C ASN A 78 31.71 26.14 -10.58
N GLU A 79 32.01 26.35 -11.86
CA GLU A 79 31.16 27.10 -12.80
C GLU A 79 30.90 26.26 -14.06
N PRO A 80 29.70 26.41 -14.65
CA PRO A 80 29.39 25.74 -15.90
C PRO A 80 30.16 26.36 -17.08
N GLU A 81 30.59 25.51 -18.00
CA GLU A 81 31.18 25.91 -19.27
C GLU A 81 30.27 25.41 -20.40
N VAL A 82 29.65 26.37 -21.10
CA VAL A 82 28.70 26.07 -22.19
C VAL A 82 29.49 26.00 -23.50
N VAL A 83 29.43 24.85 -24.18
CA VAL A 83 30.14 24.59 -25.44
C VAL A 83 29.26 24.94 -26.64
N SER A 84 27.98 24.61 -26.57
CA SER A 84 26.99 24.87 -27.62
C SER A 84 25.69 25.39 -27.00
N ASP A 85 24.97 26.21 -27.77
CA ASP A 85 23.65 26.74 -27.42
C ASP A 85 22.85 26.87 -28.72
N GLU A 86 21.97 25.91 -28.95
CA GLU A 86 21.19 25.79 -30.18
C GLU A 86 19.69 25.78 -29.88
N GLU A 87 18.92 26.40 -30.75
CA GLU A 87 17.46 26.30 -30.74
C GLU A 87 17.05 25.06 -31.55
N VAL A 88 16.22 24.19 -30.97
CA VAL A 88 15.79 22.94 -31.61
C VAL A 88 14.27 22.83 -31.63
N ASP A 89 13.74 22.13 -32.63
CA ASP A 89 12.32 21.79 -32.66
C ASP A 89 12.03 20.62 -31.71
N TRP A 90 11.07 20.81 -30.80
CA TRP A 90 10.59 19.77 -29.90
C TRP A 90 9.08 19.73 -29.89
N TYR A 91 8.55 18.56 -30.25
CA TYR A 91 7.12 18.27 -30.35
C TYR A 91 6.33 18.40 -29.03
N MET A 92 6.90 18.00 -27.88
CA MET A 92 6.22 18.06 -26.60
C MET A 92 5.97 19.52 -26.16
N PRO A 93 4.89 19.79 -25.40
CA PRO A 93 4.57 21.16 -24.96
C PRO A 93 5.62 21.73 -24.00
N SER A 94 6.11 20.90 -23.08
CA SER A 94 7.17 21.24 -22.13
C SER A 94 7.90 19.97 -21.68
N GLY A 95 9.11 20.14 -21.16
CA GLY A 95 9.88 19.03 -20.61
C GLY A 95 11.37 19.33 -20.53
N THR A 96 12.11 18.37 -20.00
CA THR A 96 13.57 18.40 -20.00
C THR A 96 14.11 17.03 -20.33
N ARG A 97 15.12 16.99 -21.20
CA ARG A 97 15.84 15.79 -21.61
C ARG A 97 17.31 16.00 -21.28
N ILE A 98 17.88 15.00 -20.62
CA ILE A 98 19.32 14.93 -20.36
C ILE A 98 19.88 13.64 -20.94
N GLU A 99 20.97 13.78 -21.68
CA GLU A 99 21.74 12.68 -22.23
C GLU A 99 23.16 12.76 -21.68
N LEU A 100 23.62 11.64 -21.10
CA LEU A 100 24.93 11.51 -20.48
C LEU A 100 25.59 10.24 -21.00
N GLU A 101 26.85 10.35 -21.40
CA GLU A 101 27.68 9.20 -21.73
C GLU A 101 28.61 8.89 -20.55
N ILE A 102 28.43 7.72 -19.95
CA ILE A 102 29.15 7.30 -18.75
C ILE A 102 29.80 5.94 -18.97
N VAL A 103 30.96 5.72 -18.34
CA VAL A 103 31.52 4.37 -18.20
C VAL A 103 30.86 3.68 -17.00
N GLY A 104 30.19 2.56 -17.25
CA GLY A 104 29.49 1.79 -16.22
C GLY A 104 29.09 0.40 -16.70
N ALA A 105 28.60 -0.42 -15.77
CA ALA A 105 28.09 -1.76 -16.05
C ALA A 105 26.57 -1.79 -15.83
N TYR A 106 25.83 -2.23 -16.84
CA TYR A 106 24.40 -2.48 -16.73
C TYR A 106 24.17 -3.95 -16.35
N ALA A 107 23.51 -4.19 -15.22
CA ALA A 107 23.15 -5.53 -14.77
C ALA A 107 21.64 -5.63 -14.62
N LYS A 108 20.99 -6.41 -15.49
CA LYS A 108 19.53 -6.51 -15.58
C LYS A 108 18.91 -7.33 -14.44
N GLU A 109 19.48 -8.51 -14.15
CA GLU A 109 18.87 -9.50 -13.23
C GLU A 109 19.23 -9.30 -11.75
N ARG A 110 20.02 -8.28 -11.40
CA ARG A 110 20.35 -8.01 -9.99
C ARG A 110 19.21 -7.28 -9.30
N LYS A 111 18.97 -7.60 -8.03
CA LYS A 111 18.08 -6.81 -7.15
C LYS A 111 18.51 -5.33 -7.04
N GLN A 112 19.80 -5.08 -7.26
CA GLN A 112 20.40 -3.75 -7.30
C GLN A 112 20.60 -3.34 -8.76
N SER A 113 19.51 -3.23 -9.51
CA SER A 113 19.52 -2.85 -10.91
C SER A 113 18.74 -1.58 -11.15
N VAL A 114 18.98 -0.95 -12.30
CA VAL A 114 18.20 0.19 -12.77
C VAL A 114 16.74 -0.21 -13.00
N TYR A 115 16.53 -1.42 -13.51
CA TYR A 115 15.19 -1.98 -13.71
C TYR A 115 14.42 -2.06 -12.38
N GLU A 116 15.00 -2.67 -11.35
CA GLU A 116 14.36 -2.79 -10.03
C GLU A 116 14.11 -1.41 -9.40
N TYR A 117 15.03 -0.46 -9.59
CA TYR A 117 14.83 0.92 -9.11
C TYR A 117 13.62 1.59 -9.78
N LEU A 118 13.47 1.46 -11.09
CA LEU A 118 12.33 2.04 -11.83
C LEU A 118 11.03 1.32 -11.48
N LYS A 119 11.09 0.00 -11.30
CA LYS A 119 9.99 -0.83 -10.84
C LYS A 119 9.51 -0.42 -9.43
N GLU A 120 10.40 -0.31 -8.45
CA GLU A 120 10.01 0.16 -7.12
C GLU A 120 9.54 1.64 -7.14
N THR A 121 10.09 2.46 -8.05
CA THR A 121 9.66 3.84 -8.24
C THR A 121 8.22 3.93 -8.76
N SER A 122 7.79 3.01 -9.64
CA SER A 122 6.41 2.97 -10.15
C SER A 122 5.41 2.58 -9.05
N VAL A 123 5.78 1.65 -8.16
CA VAL A 123 4.96 1.25 -7.00
C VAL A 123 4.64 2.44 -6.10
N VAL A 124 5.62 3.30 -5.83
CA VAL A 124 5.45 4.46 -4.93
C VAL A 124 4.92 5.71 -5.62
N ASN A 125 5.02 5.78 -6.94
CA ASN A 125 4.49 6.87 -7.73
C ASN A 125 3.46 6.34 -8.75
N PRO A 126 2.29 5.84 -8.30
CA PRO A 126 1.28 5.23 -9.17
C PRO A 126 0.66 6.19 -10.19
N HIS A 127 0.89 7.50 -10.03
CA HIS A 127 0.46 8.56 -10.94
C HIS A 127 1.43 8.81 -12.10
N ALA A 128 2.64 8.26 -12.02
CA ALA A 128 3.63 8.38 -13.08
C ALA A 128 3.50 7.22 -14.07
N LYS A 129 3.71 7.53 -15.35
CA LYS A 129 4.01 6.54 -16.38
C LYS A 129 5.51 6.57 -16.63
N ILE A 130 6.16 5.41 -16.61
CA ILE A 130 7.61 5.31 -16.82
C ILE A 130 7.84 4.37 -17.99
N THR A 131 8.45 4.87 -19.05
CA THR A 131 8.93 4.05 -20.17
C THR A 131 10.43 3.87 -20.01
N PHE A 132 10.87 2.62 -19.93
CA PHE A 132 12.27 2.26 -19.85
C PHE A 132 12.65 1.48 -21.11
N VAL A 133 13.67 1.97 -21.81
CA VAL A 133 14.31 1.27 -22.92
C VAL A 133 15.68 0.83 -22.42
N ASP A 134 15.91 -0.47 -22.38
CA ASP A 134 17.19 -1.00 -21.95
C ASP A 134 18.26 -0.94 -23.06
N PRO A 135 19.54 -1.19 -22.74
CA PRO A 135 20.61 -1.22 -23.75
C PRO A 135 20.44 -2.30 -24.84
N ASP A 136 19.66 -3.35 -24.55
CA ASP A 136 19.37 -4.44 -25.49
C ASP A 136 18.20 -4.09 -26.44
N GLY A 137 17.53 -2.96 -26.21
CA GLY A 137 16.39 -2.47 -26.98
C GLY A 137 15.03 -2.95 -26.49
N GLU A 138 14.95 -3.65 -25.35
CA GLU A 138 13.69 -4.05 -24.74
C GLU A 138 12.98 -2.84 -24.13
N ILE A 139 11.71 -2.68 -24.49
CA ILE A 139 10.87 -1.59 -24.02
C ILE A 139 9.98 -2.13 -22.91
N THR A 140 10.21 -1.68 -21.68
CA THR A 140 9.31 -1.91 -20.55
C THR A 140 8.51 -0.64 -20.26
N VAL A 141 7.18 -0.77 -20.21
CA VAL A 141 6.28 0.33 -19.86
C VAL A 141 5.61 0.05 -18.52
N PHE A 142 5.91 0.89 -17.53
CA PHE A 142 5.19 0.92 -16.26
C PHE A 142 4.05 1.92 -16.40
N GLU A 143 2.84 1.39 -16.60
CA GLU A 143 1.63 2.20 -16.76
C GLU A 143 1.17 2.85 -15.46
N ARG A 144 0.43 3.96 -15.61
CA ARG A 144 -0.18 4.67 -14.49
C ARG A 144 -1.29 3.80 -13.86
N ILE A 145 -1.24 3.62 -12.54
CA ILE A 145 -2.25 2.88 -11.76
C ILE A 145 -3.33 3.82 -11.20
N SER A 146 -2.98 5.08 -10.92
CA SER A 146 -3.91 6.07 -10.37
C SER A 146 -3.74 7.43 -11.02
N GLU A 147 -4.84 8.12 -11.32
CA GLU A 147 -4.80 9.51 -11.79
C GLU A 147 -4.69 10.53 -10.66
N GLN A 148 -4.78 10.09 -9.40
CA GLN A 148 -4.73 10.97 -8.25
C GLN A 148 -3.30 11.47 -8.03
N ILE A 149 -3.10 12.77 -8.25
CA ILE A 149 -1.81 13.43 -8.00
C ILE A 149 -1.70 13.74 -6.50
N PRO A 150 -0.60 13.36 -5.84
CA PRO A 150 -0.38 13.72 -4.43
C PRO A 150 -0.30 15.23 -4.22
N GLU A 151 -0.73 15.69 -3.05
CA GLU A 151 -0.66 17.11 -2.69
C GLU A 151 0.79 17.63 -2.70
N VAL A 152 0.97 18.85 -3.21
CA VAL A 152 2.29 19.48 -3.29
C VAL A 152 2.68 19.97 -1.89
N PRO A 153 3.85 19.56 -1.35
CA PRO A 153 4.26 19.97 -0.01
C PRO A 153 4.57 21.48 0.02
N ARG A 154 4.07 22.15 1.05
CA ARG A 154 4.29 23.59 1.27
C ARG A 154 5.61 23.84 2.00
N GLU A 155 6.22 24.98 1.71
CA GLU A 155 7.39 25.44 2.43
C GLU A 155 7.03 25.88 3.85
N ILE A 156 7.84 25.45 4.82
CA ILE A 156 7.74 25.89 6.21
C ILE A 156 9.04 26.54 6.66
N LYS A 157 8.93 27.37 7.69
CA LYS A 157 10.10 27.94 8.35
C LYS A 157 10.74 26.90 9.29
N PRO A 158 12.01 27.09 9.69
CA PRO A 158 12.67 26.21 10.66
C PRO A 158 11.93 26.12 11.99
N HIS A 159 11.97 24.94 12.59
CA HIS A 159 11.50 24.73 13.96
C HIS A 159 12.66 24.89 14.95
N PRO A 160 12.48 25.55 16.11
CA PRO A 160 13.56 25.81 17.07
C PRO A 160 14.36 24.57 17.50
N HIS A 161 13.71 23.45 17.79
CA HIS A 161 14.40 22.19 18.15
C HIS A 161 15.27 21.57 17.05
N GLY A 162 15.10 21.96 15.79
CA GLY A 162 15.82 21.37 14.65
C GLY A 162 16.92 22.23 14.08
N ILE A 163 17.23 23.36 14.72
CA ILE A 163 18.26 24.26 14.22
C ILE A 163 19.63 23.92 14.80
N GLU A 164 20.65 23.98 13.95
CA GLU A 164 22.04 23.86 14.36
C GLU A 164 22.68 25.23 14.59
N LEU A 165 23.78 25.27 15.34
CA LEU A 165 24.50 26.50 15.67
C LEU A 165 24.89 27.30 14.42
N GLY A 166 25.41 26.64 13.38
CA GLY A 166 25.81 27.27 12.13
C GLY A 166 24.65 27.93 11.40
N THR A 167 23.53 27.23 11.28
CA THR A 167 22.30 27.72 10.66
C THR A 167 21.74 28.91 11.43
N LEU A 168 21.69 28.81 12.77
CA LEU A 168 21.21 29.90 13.62
C LEU A 168 22.09 31.16 13.48
N MET A 169 23.43 31.01 13.48
CA MET A 169 24.34 32.13 13.24
C MET A 169 24.14 32.76 11.86
N SER A 170 23.93 31.94 10.82
CA SER A 170 23.67 32.45 9.46
C SER A 170 22.35 33.24 9.42
N MET A 171 21.30 32.74 10.07
CA MET A 171 20.00 33.40 10.15
C MET A 171 20.08 34.73 10.90
N LEU A 172 20.82 34.79 12.02
CA LEU A 172 21.04 36.02 12.78
C LEU A 172 21.78 37.09 11.96
N LYS A 173 22.67 36.69 11.04
CA LYS A 173 23.37 37.62 10.14
C LYS A 173 22.49 38.12 9.00
N SER A 174 21.66 37.26 8.42
CA SER A 174 20.83 37.58 7.25
C SER A 174 19.49 38.23 7.59
N THR A 175 19.02 38.09 8.83
CA THR A 175 17.69 38.58 9.23
C THR A 175 17.55 40.10 9.11
N LYS A 176 16.32 40.53 8.84
CA LYS A 176 15.90 41.94 8.80
C LYS A 176 15.27 42.40 10.12
N ALA A 177 15.11 41.51 11.09
CA ALA A 177 14.53 41.84 12.39
C ALA A 177 15.42 42.82 13.18
N LYS A 178 14.79 43.77 13.88
CA LYS A 178 15.47 44.78 14.69
C LYS A 178 15.85 44.24 16.08
N ASP A 179 14.98 43.39 16.63
CA ASP A 179 15.08 42.84 18.00
C ASP A 179 15.03 41.32 17.97
N LEU A 180 15.54 40.66 19.02
CA LEU A 180 15.57 39.21 19.13
C LEU A 180 14.17 38.62 19.26
N LYS A 181 13.28 39.28 20.00
CA LYS A 181 11.88 38.85 20.10
C LYS A 181 11.21 38.83 18.72
N SER A 182 11.45 39.86 17.92
CA SER A 182 10.93 39.97 16.55
C SER A 182 11.53 38.87 15.65
N PHE A 183 12.83 38.60 15.76
CA PHE A 183 13.52 37.53 15.04
C PHE A 183 12.92 36.15 15.33
N LEU A 184 12.72 35.83 16.61
CA LEU A 184 12.17 34.54 17.03
C LEU A 184 10.76 34.30 16.48
N LYS A 185 9.93 35.34 16.41
CA LYS A 185 8.57 35.26 15.84
C LYS A 185 8.56 35.20 14.32
N SER A 186 9.46 35.93 13.66
CA SER A 186 9.44 36.05 12.19
C SER A 186 10.10 34.87 11.50
N GLU A 187 11.17 34.33 12.06
CA GLU A 187 12.00 33.33 11.37
C GLU A 187 11.67 31.88 11.74
N PHE A 188 10.95 31.63 12.84
CA PHE A 188 10.61 30.27 13.29
C PHE A 188 9.11 29.98 13.20
N VAL A 189 8.77 28.71 12.97
CA VAL A 189 7.37 28.27 13.08
C VAL A 189 6.95 28.14 14.55
N LYS A 190 5.67 28.45 14.82
CA LYS A 190 5.01 28.19 16.12
C LYS A 190 5.64 28.89 17.33
N VAL A 191 6.34 30.00 17.10
CA VAL A 191 6.84 30.88 18.17
C VAL A 191 5.94 32.10 18.31
N GLY A 192 5.24 32.20 19.45
CA GLY A 192 4.45 33.37 19.83
C GLY A 192 5.19 34.33 20.74
N ASP A 193 4.55 35.41 21.17
CA ASP A 193 5.16 36.40 22.08
C ASP A 193 5.57 35.79 23.42
N LYS A 194 4.69 35.00 24.04
CA LYS A 194 4.97 34.35 25.33
C LYS A 194 6.14 33.38 25.26
N THR A 195 6.18 32.57 24.21
CA THR A 195 7.25 31.58 24.00
C THR A 195 8.58 32.29 23.70
N ALA A 196 8.58 33.37 22.93
CA ALA A 196 9.78 34.15 22.66
C ALA A 196 10.35 34.78 23.95
N GLU A 197 9.50 35.35 24.80
CA GLU A 197 9.91 35.88 26.11
C GLU A 197 10.47 34.78 27.03
N GLU A 198 9.83 33.61 27.05
CA GLU A 198 10.30 32.47 27.84
C GLU A 198 11.69 32.00 27.39
N VAL A 199 11.91 31.90 26.08
CA VAL A 199 13.22 31.53 25.51
C VAL A 199 14.29 32.54 25.90
N LEU A 200 14.02 33.84 25.79
CA LEU A 200 14.97 34.89 26.14
C LEU A 200 15.30 34.86 27.65
N ARG A 201 14.30 34.64 28.49
CA ARG A 201 14.47 34.48 29.93
C ARG A 201 15.34 33.26 30.28
N LYS A 202 15.10 32.12 29.62
CA LYS A 202 15.91 30.89 29.81
C LYS A 202 17.34 31.07 29.30
N ALA A 203 17.53 31.78 28.19
CA ALA A 203 18.84 32.07 27.65
C ALA A 203 19.64 33.10 28.48
N GLY A 204 18.97 33.87 29.35
CA GLY A 204 19.57 34.96 30.11
C GLY A 204 20.04 36.10 29.21
N LEU A 205 19.32 36.34 28.10
CA LEU A 205 19.66 37.36 27.10
C LEU A 205 18.63 38.48 27.12
N GLU A 206 19.10 39.73 27.13
CA GLU A 206 18.25 40.90 26.91
C GLU A 206 17.89 41.05 25.42
N ASP A 207 16.73 41.67 25.16
CA ASP A 207 16.26 41.92 23.80
C ASP A 207 17.19 42.94 23.12
N SER A 208 18.07 42.42 22.27
CA SER A 208 19.15 43.15 21.64
C SER A 208 19.12 42.94 20.12
N ILE A 209 20.01 43.62 19.40
CA ILE A 209 20.05 43.53 17.95
C ILE A 209 20.60 42.14 17.54
N PRO A 210 19.85 41.33 16.77
CA PRO A 210 20.25 39.94 16.43
C PRO A 210 21.64 39.82 15.81
N ARG A 211 22.05 40.81 15.01
CA ARG A 211 23.33 40.83 14.28
C ARG A 211 24.56 41.05 15.17
N LYS A 212 24.38 41.54 16.40
CA LYS A 212 25.47 41.85 17.34
C LYS A 212 25.80 40.70 18.30
N LEU A 213 25.00 39.62 18.29
CA LEU A 213 25.22 38.48 19.18
C LEU A 213 26.56 37.80 18.92
N LEU A 214 27.26 37.49 20.01
CA LEU A 214 28.50 36.70 19.98
C LEU A 214 28.16 35.20 19.95
N ARG A 215 29.14 34.39 19.58
CA ARG A 215 28.98 32.93 19.48
C ARG A 215 28.45 32.32 20.79
N ASP A 216 28.93 32.78 21.93
CA ASP A 216 28.53 32.24 23.24
C ASP A 216 27.07 32.53 23.56
N ASP A 217 26.56 33.70 23.16
CA ASP A 217 25.15 34.04 23.32
C ASP A 217 24.26 33.19 22.42
N VAL A 218 24.72 32.88 21.20
CA VAL A 218 24.01 31.97 20.29
C VAL A 218 23.96 30.55 20.86
N VAL A 219 25.01 30.09 21.52
CA VAL A 219 25.01 28.77 22.21
C VAL A 219 24.00 28.77 23.37
N LYS A 220 23.93 29.84 24.17
CA LYS A 220 22.91 29.98 25.22
C LYS A 220 21.49 29.94 24.65
N LEU A 221 21.26 30.65 23.55
CA LEU A 221 19.96 30.63 22.86
C LEU A 221 19.61 29.24 22.33
N LEU A 222 20.58 28.51 21.79
CA LEU A 222 20.38 27.15 21.30
C LEU A 222 20.06 26.17 22.44
N ASN A 223 20.70 26.30 23.59
CA ASN A 223 20.37 25.51 24.77
C ASN A 223 18.97 25.84 25.30
N ALA A 224 18.60 27.12 25.32
CA ALA A 224 17.25 27.54 25.69
C ALA A 224 16.17 26.96 24.75
N PHE A 225 16.47 26.77 23.46
CA PHE A 225 15.56 26.06 22.54
C PHE A 225 15.37 24.58 22.89
N LYS A 226 16.35 23.90 23.47
CA LYS A 226 16.19 22.50 23.89
C LYS A 226 15.38 22.36 25.17
N GLU A 227 15.46 23.35 26.05
CA GLU A 227 14.75 23.38 27.34
C GLU A 227 13.32 23.94 27.26
N THR A 228 12.93 24.54 26.14
CA THR A 228 11.61 25.14 25.96
C THR A 228 10.70 24.20 25.18
N ASP A 229 9.49 23.99 25.69
CA ASP A 229 8.46 23.20 25.01
C ASP A 229 7.80 24.04 23.91
N PHE A 230 8.03 23.64 22.66
CA PHE A 230 7.38 24.25 21.50
C PHE A 230 6.19 23.40 21.01
N LEU A 231 5.21 24.08 20.39
CA LEU A 231 4.14 23.39 19.68
C LEU A 231 4.70 22.67 18.45
N PRO A 232 4.18 21.47 18.11
CA PRO A 232 4.61 20.74 16.91
C PRO A 232 4.52 21.57 15.62
N PRO A 233 5.48 21.40 14.69
CA PRO A 233 5.46 22.06 13.39
C PRO A 233 4.24 21.61 12.55
N PRO A 234 3.80 22.45 11.60
CA PRO A 234 2.68 22.13 10.73
C PRO A 234 2.99 20.94 9.82
N THR A 235 1.95 20.17 9.49
CA THR A 235 2.05 18.91 8.73
C THR A 235 1.96 19.11 7.22
N ASP A 236 1.52 20.29 6.76
CA ASP A 236 1.32 20.64 5.34
C ASP A 236 2.62 20.67 4.51
N CYS A 237 3.77 20.52 5.18
CA CYS A 237 5.08 20.37 4.55
C CYS A 237 5.38 18.94 4.08
N LEU A 238 4.52 17.98 4.42
CA LEU A 238 4.61 16.59 4.00
C LEU A 238 3.58 16.29 2.91
N SER A 239 3.94 15.36 2.03
CA SER A 239 3.18 14.83 0.91
C SER A 239 3.23 13.30 1.02
N PRO A 240 2.27 12.67 1.74
CA PRO A 240 2.16 11.21 1.80
C PRO A 240 1.87 10.60 0.41
N ILE A 241 2.01 9.28 0.30
CA ILE A 241 1.55 8.51 -0.87
C ILE A 241 0.04 8.24 -0.73
N GLY A 242 -0.41 7.93 0.48
CA GLY A 242 -1.78 7.60 0.82
C GLY A 242 -2.06 6.10 0.81
N GLU A 243 -2.94 5.66 1.72
CA GLU A 243 -3.30 4.24 1.91
C GLU A 243 -3.88 3.62 0.64
N SER A 244 -4.81 4.32 -0.02
CA SER A 244 -5.47 3.84 -1.25
C SER A 244 -4.48 3.62 -2.40
N SER A 245 -3.55 4.55 -2.59
CA SER A 245 -2.49 4.47 -3.60
C SER A 245 -1.57 3.30 -3.33
N ILE A 246 -1.11 3.13 -2.09
CA ILE A 246 -0.23 2.00 -1.70
C ILE A 246 -0.94 0.67 -1.94
N MET A 247 -2.22 0.56 -1.56
CA MET A 247 -2.99 -0.67 -1.77
C MET A 247 -3.11 -1.02 -3.24
N LYS A 248 -3.46 -0.05 -4.10
CA LYS A 248 -3.59 -0.25 -5.55
C LYS A 248 -2.26 -0.68 -6.18
N SER A 249 -1.15 -0.03 -5.79
CA SER A 249 0.17 -0.38 -6.30
C SER A 249 0.60 -1.80 -5.92
N LEU A 250 0.43 -2.19 -4.65
CA LEU A 250 0.77 -3.54 -4.20
C LEU A 250 -0.13 -4.60 -4.86
N MET A 251 -1.40 -4.26 -5.10
CA MET A 251 -2.34 -5.17 -5.76
C MET A 251 -2.00 -5.42 -7.22
N ALA A 252 -1.65 -4.36 -7.97
CA ALA A 252 -1.28 -4.45 -9.38
C ALA A 252 0.03 -5.21 -9.59
N GLU A 253 1.03 -4.95 -8.73
CA GLU A 253 2.37 -5.49 -8.88
C GLU A 253 2.48 -6.96 -8.43
N TYR A 254 1.98 -7.29 -7.23
CA TYR A 254 2.23 -8.59 -6.61
C TYR A 254 1.04 -9.56 -6.67
N LYS A 255 -0.12 -9.11 -7.20
CA LYS A 255 -1.41 -9.84 -7.22
C LYS A 255 -1.67 -10.69 -5.96
N PRO A 256 -1.60 -10.08 -4.76
CA PRO A 256 -1.79 -10.78 -3.50
C PRO A 256 -3.28 -11.10 -3.25
N GLU A 257 -3.52 -12.04 -2.34
CA GLU A 257 -4.87 -12.37 -1.86
C GLU A 257 -5.40 -11.32 -0.87
N PHE A 258 -4.49 -10.70 -0.12
CA PHE A 258 -4.81 -9.71 0.90
C PHE A 258 -3.85 -8.53 0.83
N VAL A 259 -4.40 -7.31 0.88
CA VAL A 259 -3.61 -6.06 0.99
C VAL A 259 -4.21 -5.20 2.07
N PHE A 260 -3.34 -4.58 2.87
CA PHE A 260 -3.71 -3.54 3.80
C PHE A 260 -2.61 -2.47 3.87
N ALA A 261 -3.00 -1.20 3.88
CA ALA A 261 -2.07 -0.09 4.07
C ALA A 261 -2.55 0.81 5.21
N LEU A 262 -1.60 1.50 5.84
CA LEU A 262 -1.82 2.39 6.97
C LEU A 262 -0.94 3.62 6.84
N THR A 263 -1.53 4.80 6.99
CA THR A 263 -0.84 6.08 7.08
C THR A 263 -1.03 6.64 8.49
N ARG A 264 0.06 6.77 9.26
CA ARG A 264 -0.02 7.26 10.65
C ARG A 264 0.00 8.77 10.72
N LYS A 265 -0.41 9.32 11.87
CA LYS A 265 -0.32 10.77 12.11
C LYS A 265 1.15 11.22 12.13
N PRO A 266 1.48 12.40 11.60
CA PRO A 266 2.84 12.91 11.64
C PRO A 266 3.36 13.07 13.07
N LYS A 267 4.64 12.73 13.27
CA LYS A 267 5.41 12.99 14.48
C LYS A 267 6.59 13.91 14.16
N VAL A 268 7.38 14.27 15.17
CA VAL A 268 8.51 15.18 15.05
C VAL A 268 9.74 14.49 15.60
N TYR A 269 10.86 14.58 14.90
CA TYR A 269 12.17 14.21 15.43
C TYR A 269 13.11 15.39 15.19
N SER A 270 13.87 15.83 16.19
CA SER A 270 14.81 16.97 16.06
C SER A 270 14.21 18.17 15.29
N GLY A 271 12.98 18.58 15.61
CA GLY A 271 12.28 19.68 14.93
C GLY A 271 11.78 19.41 13.49
N HIS A 272 12.07 18.25 12.91
CA HIS A 272 11.59 17.85 11.58
C HIS A 272 10.33 16.98 11.69
N PRO A 273 9.20 17.41 11.07
CA PRO A 273 8.04 16.55 10.98
C PRO A 273 8.33 15.36 10.07
N PHE A 274 7.83 14.20 10.47
CA PHE A 274 7.91 12.97 9.70
C PHE A 274 6.62 12.16 9.83
N LEU A 275 6.36 11.32 8.85
CA LEU A 275 5.19 10.48 8.75
C LEU A 275 5.60 9.10 8.23
N ILE A 276 5.02 8.05 8.81
CA ILE A 276 5.26 6.67 8.42
C ILE A 276 4.01 6.12 7.74
N GLU A 277 4.21 5.52 6.57
CA GLU A 277 3.21 4.72 5.87
C GLU A 277 3.72 3.29 5.74
N VAL A 278 2.84 2.33 6.00
CA VAL A 278 3.15 0.90 5.89
C VAL A 278 2.12 0.23 5.02
N GLY A 279 2.57 -0.60 4.08
CA GLY A 279 1.73 -1.50 3.30
C GLY A 279 2.12 -2.94 3.55
N LEU A 280 1.15 -3.85 3.54
CA LEU A 280 1.38 -5.29 3.61
C LEU A 280 0.52 -5.99 2.58
N ALA A 281 1.16 -6.81 1.75
CA ALA A 281 0.54 -7.71 0.81
C ALA A 281 0.85 -9.15 1.23
N TYR A 282 -0.14 -10.05 1.16
CA TYR A 282 -0.02 -11.44 1.58
C TYR A 282 -0.70 -12.41 0.60
N GLY A 283 -0.04 -13.53 0.33
CA GLY A 283 -0.55 -14.62 -0.51
C GLY A 283 -0.49 -14.32 -2.01
N GLY A 284 -1.30 -15.03 -2.80
CA GLY A 284 -1.33 -14.89 -4.26
C GLY A 284 -0.10 -15.47 -4.95
N GLU A 285 0.50 -14.69 -5.86
CA GLU A 285 1.71 -15.08 -6.61
C GLU A 285 3.01 -14.89 -5.80
N ILE A 286 2.92 -14.44 -4.54
CA ILE A 286 4.07 -14.22 -3.66
C ILE A 286 4.61 -15.58 -3.15
N LYS A 287 5.91 -15.84 -3.36
CA LYS A 287 6.58 -17.06 -2.91
C LYS A 287 6.57 -17.20 -1.39
N ALA A 288 6.22 -18.39 -0.89
CA ALA A 288 6.05 -18.65 0.53
C ALA A 288 7.34 -19.05 1.28
N ASP A 289 8.32 -19.60 0.57
CA ASP A 289 9.53 -20.19 1.17
C ASP A 289 10.66 -19.17 1.38
N ASP A 290 10.54 -17.99 0.76
CA ASP A 290 11.55 -16.94 0.84
C ASP A 290 11.37 -16.05 2.09
N LYS A 291 12.44 -15.33 2.44
CA LYS A 291 12.34 -14.20 3.37
C LYS A 291 11.41 -13.15 2.77
N VAL A 292 10.56 -12.57 3.62
CA VAL A 292 9.63 -11.51 3.25
C VAL A 292 10.36 -10.37 2.56
N ASN A 293 9.84 -9.92 1.42
CA ASN A 293 10.43 -8.81 0.70
C ASN A 293 10.06 -7.49 1.41
N VAL A 294 11.07 -6.73 1.84
CA VAL A 294 10.88 -5.46 2.55
C VAL A 294 11.24 -4.31 1.61
N LEU A 295 10.21 -3.65 1.07
CA LEU A 295 10.33 -2.48 0.22
C LEU A 295 10.49 -1.25 1.10
N ARG A 296 11.62 -0.55 0.95
CA ARG A 296 12.00 0.58 1.80
C ARG A 296 11.98 1.85 0.99
N TYR A 297 11.27 2.86 1.49
CA TYR A 297 11.15 4.13 0.80
C TYR A 297 11.42 5.31 1.72
N ALA A 298 12.11 6.31 1.20
CA ALA A 298 12.32 7.61 1.84
C ALA A 298 11.87 8.71 0.88
N ASN A 299 10.94 9.58 1.30
CA ASN A 299 10.44 10.70 0.49
C ASN A 299 10.06 10.32 -0.95
N LYS A 300 9.36 9.19 -1.12
CA LYS A 300 8.96 8.63 -2.42
C LYS A 300 10.11 8.12 -3.31
N VAL A 301 11.27 7.82 -2.71
CA VAL A 301 12.46 7.24 -3.37
C VAL A 301 12.75 5.85 -2.80
N PRO A 302 12.94 4.82 -3.65
CA PRO A 302 13.31 3.49 -3.18
C PRO A 302 14.74 3.41 -2.66
N LEU A 303 14.93 2.57 -1.64
CA LEU A 303 16.21 2.29 -1.00
C LEU A 303 16.59 0.82 -1.28
N LEU A 304 17.36 0.59 -2.34
CA LEU A 304 17.75 -0.77 -2.77
C LEU A 304 18.97 -1.32 -2.02
N TYR A 305 19.88 -0.45 -1.59
CA TYR A 305 21.17 -0.83 -1.01
C TYR A 305 21.15 -0.83 0.53
N GLN A 306 22.17 -1.45 1.14
CA GLN A 306 22.41 -1.43 2.60
C GLN A 306 21.20 -1.80 3.47
N GLN A 307 20.50 -2.88 3.11
CA GLN A 307 19.28 -3.30 3.81
C GLN A 307 19.51 -3.59 5.31
N SER A 308 20.61 -4.25 5.68
CA SER A 308 20.94 -4.59 7.07
C SER A 308 21.23 -3.38 7.96
N GLY A 309 21.79 -2.30 7.38
CA GLY A 309 22.11 -1.07 8.11
C GLY A 309 20.90 -0.19 8.39
N CYS A 310 19.82 -0.34 7.61
CA CYS A 310 18.69 0.57 7.60
C CYS A 310 17.78 0.42 8.82
N ALA A 311 17.40 1.55 9.42
CA ALA A 311 16.45 1.62 10.53
C ALA A 311 15.09 0.98 10.23
N LEU A 312 14.59 1.08 8.99
CA LEU A 312 13.30 0.49 8.60
C LEU A 312 13.34 -1.04 8.65
N THR A 313 14.44 -1.65 8.20
CA THR A 313 14.64 -3.10 8.27
C THR A 313 14.74 -3.54 9.72
N LYS A 314 15.56 -2.86 10.52
CA LYS A 314 15.74 -3.15 11.96
C LYS A 314 14.42 -3.04 12.73
N ALA A 315 13.59 -2.04 12.39
CA ALA A 315 12.26 -1.92 12.96
C ALA A 315 11.38 -3.13 12.60
N CYS A 316 11.44 -3.61 11.36
CA CYS A 316 10.73 -4.82 10.91
C CYS A 316 11.22 -6.09 11.61
N GLU A 317 12.53 -6.26 11.79
CA GLU A 317 13.13 -7.38 12.53
C GLU A 317 12.74 -7.37 14.00
N SER A 318 12.58 -6.18 14.61
CA SER A 318 12.21 -6.03 16.02
C SER A 318 10.77 -6.47 16.34
N VAL A 319 9.91 -6.60 15.32
CA VAL A 319 8.52 -7.04 15.49
C VAL A 319 8.49 -8.57 15.55
N ASN A 320 7.75 -9.12 16.52
CA ASN A 320 7.56 -10.56 16.64
C ASN A 320 6.43 -11.05 15.71
N TRP A 321 6.78 -11.40 14.47
CA TRP A 321 5.84 -11.78 13.42
C TRP A 321 5.17 -13.14 13.63
N LYS A 322 5.74 -14.00 14.50
CA LYS A 322 5.09 -15.26 14.92
C LYS A 322 3.72 -15.03 15.53
N ASN A 323 3.57 -13.94 16.29
CA ASN A 323 2.29 -13.59 16.91
C ASN A 323 1.22 -13.18 15.89
N TYR A 324 1.63 -12.84 14.67
CA TYR A 324 0.79 -12.38 13.56
C TYR A 324 0.59 -13.43 12.46
N GLY A 325 1.20 -14.61 12.59
CA GLY A 325 0.98 -15.74 11.67
C GLY A 325 2.06 -15.96 10.61
N LEU A 326 3.20 -15.25 10.68
CA LEU A 326 4.38 -15.53 9.86
C LEU A 326 5.46 -16.27 10.66
N ASN A 327 6.30 -17.03 9.99
CA ASN A 327 7.43 -17.68 10.64
C ASN A 327 8.60 -16.68 10.76
N GLN A 328 9.41 -16.80 11.81
CA GLN A 328 10.53 -15.88 12.03
C GLN A 328 11.62 -16.52 12.91
N SER A 329 12.87 -16.44 12.48
CA SER A 329 14.04 -16.76 13.33
C SER A 329 14.38 -15.57 14.23
N LYS A 330 15.10 -15.79 15.34
CA LYS A 330 15.45 -14.68 16.25
C LYS A 330 16.27 -13.62 15.50
N ASN A 331 15.88 -12.35 15.62
CA ASN A 331 16.55 -11.19 15.02
C ASN A 331 16.73 -11.24 13.49
N GLU A 332 15.87 -11.99 12.80
CA GLU A 332 15.85 -12.02 11.34
C GLU A 332 14.51 -11.57 10.80
N LEU A 333 14.49 -11.22 9.51
CA LEU A 333 13.25 -10.98 8.78
C LEU A 333 12.35 -12.24 8.80
N PRO A 334 11.03 -12.05 8.85
CA PRO A 334 10.10 -13.17 8.77
C PRO A 334 10.19 -13.89 7.42
N THR A 335 9.78 -15.16 7.43
CA THR A 335 9.59 -15.99 6.24
C THR A 335 8.11 -16.23 6.02
N GLY A 336 7.70 -16.17 4.76
CA GLY A 336 6.31 -16.35 4.36
C GLY A 336 5.94 -15.56 3.10
N PRO A 337 4.75 -15.83 2.53
CA PRO A 337 4.29 -15.19 1.29
C PRO A 337 3.78 -13.78 1.58
N ALA A 338 4.68 -12.88 1.99
CA ALA A 338 4.34 -11.50 2.29
C ALA A 338 5.35 -10.52 1.67
N VAL A 339 4.84 -9.33 1.35
CA VAL A 339 5.63 -8.16 0.97
C VAL A 339 5.25 -7.03 1.92
N ILE A 340 6.26 -6.39 2.51
CA ILE A 340 6.08 -5.28 3.46
C ILE A 340 6.68 -4.03 2.84
N LEU A 341 5.85 -3.03 2.64
CA LEU A 341 6.25 -1.70 2.21
C LEU A 341 6.36 -0.78 3.42
N ILE A 342 7.47 -0.07 3.56
CA ILE A 342 7.67 0.93 4.61
C ILE A 342 8.15 2.23 3.97
N HIS A 343 7.38 3.30 4.12
CA HIS A 343 7.69 4.62 3.63
C HIS A 343 7.86 5.62 4.77
N LEU A 344 9.00 6.30 4.78
CA LEU A 344 9.28 7.44 5.64
C LEU A 344 9.18 8.74 4.81
N ALA A 345 8.22 9.58 5.13
CA ALA A 345 8.11 10.94 4.60
C ALA A 345 8.61 11.94 5.64
N SER A 346 9.57 12.80 5.31
CA SER A 346 10.03 13.87 6.19
C SER A 346 10.62 15.06 5.43
N THR A 347 10.66 16.23 6.06
CA THR A 347 11.36 17.40 5.50
C THR A 347 12.88 17.21 5.46
N ASN A 348 13.41 16.44 6.41
CA ASN A 348 14.79 16.00 6.43
C ASN A 348 14.79 14.49 6.69
N VAL A 349 15.43 13.68 5.85
CA VAL A 349 15.57 12.25 6.12
C VAL A 349 16.98 12.01 6.68
N PRO A 350 17.10 11.32 7.83
CA PRO A 350 18.40 11.08 8.45
C PRO A 350 19.07 9.90 7.75
N TYR A 351 19.83 10.18 6.70
CA TYR A 351 20.61 9.15 6.01
C TYR A 351 21.87 8.80 6.78
N THR A 352 22.31 7.54 6.67
CA THR A 352 23.57 7.04 7.24
C THR A 352 24.80 7.54 6.48
N SER A 353 24.63 7.79 5.18
CA SER A 353 25.67 8.26 4.26
C SER A 353 25.09 9.25 3.25
N GLU A 354 25.97 9.99 2.58
CA GLU A 354 25.66 10.94 1.52
C GLU A 354 25.05 10.25 0.29
N SER A 355 25.29 8.95 0.12
CA SER A 355 24.72 8.11 -0.95
C SER A 355 23.22 7.82 -0.77
N LYS A 356 22.66 8.10 0.43
CA LYS A 356 21.22 7.99 0.72
C LYS A 356 20.63 6.59 0.55
N GLU A 357 21.39 5.57 0.91
CA GLU A 357 21.00 4.17 0.73
C GLU A 357 20.27 3.57 1.93
N ALA A 358 20.52 4.12 3.13
CA ALA A 358 19.95 3.63 4.37
C ALA A 358 19.65 4.77 5.34
N ILE A 359 18.56 4.61 6.09
CA ILE A 359 18.11 5.54 7.14
C ILE A 359 18.80 5.19 8.46
N ALA A 360 19.29 6.21 9.15
CA ALA A 360 19.93 6.10 10.45
C ALA A 360 18.95 5.69 11.56
N ALA A 361 19.48 5.01 12.58
CA ALA A 361 18.68 4.43 13.66
C ALA A 361 18.28 5.49 14.70
N ILE A 362 17.30 6.33 14.36
CA ILE A 362 16.68 7.28 15.29
C ILE A 362 15.57 6.58 16.10
N PRO A 363 15.61 6.59 17.45
CA PRO A 363 14.62 5.89 18.29
C PRO A 363 13.17 6.26 17.96
N GLU A 364 12.88 7.54 17.82
CA GLU A 364 11.53 8.06 17.54
C GLU A 364 10.97 7.53 16.22
N ILE A 365 11.83 7.38 15.20
CA ILE A 365 11.44 6.83 13.90
C ILE A 365 11.23 5.32 14.01
N ILE A 366 12.14 4.60 14.67
CA ILE A 366 12.06 3.14 14.82
C ILE A 366 10.80 2.74 15.59
N ASP A 367 10.52 3.41 16.71
CA ASP A 367 9.34 3.14 17.52
C ASP A 367 8.06 3.42 16.73
N GLU A 368 8.05 4.49 15.93
CA GLU A 368 6.91 4.82 15.09
C GLU A 368 6.68 3.77 13.99
N VAL A 369 7.74 3.31 13.33
CA VAL A 369 7.68 2.23 12.35
C VAL A 369 7.21 0.92 12.99
N ARG A 370 7.74 0.58 14.17
CA ARG A 370 7.38 -0.65 14.90
C ARG A 370 5.88 -0.69 15.21
N LEU A 371 5.33 0.40 15.75
CA LEU A 371 3.90 0.52 16.04
C LEU A 371 3.03 0.42 14.77
N SER A 372 3.47 1.02 13.65
CA SER A 372 2.76 0.89 12.36
C SER A 372 2.74 -0.55 11.86
N LEU A 373 3.87 -1.25 11.93
CA LEU A 373 3.98 -2.65 11.52
C LEU A 373 3.14 -3.59 12.41
N GLN A 374 3.10 -3.35 13.72
CA GLN A 374 2.27 -4.11 14.64
C GLN A 374 0.78 -3.98 14.31
N GLU A 375 0.31 -2.79 13.93
CA GLU A 375 -1.08 -2.56 13.57
C GLU A 375 -1.45 -3.32 12.28
N VAL A 376 -0.60 -3.25 11.27
CA VAL A 376 -0.77 -4.01 10.03
C VAL A 376 -0.69 -5.53 10.28
N GLY A 377 0.21 -5.97 11.16
CA GLY A 377 0.32 -7.36 11.61
C GLY A 377 -0.95 -7.89 12.28
N ARG A 378 -1.68 -7.06 13.06
CA ARG A 378 -2.98 -7.44 13.64
C ARG A 378 -4.02 -7.73 12.56
N ARG A 379 -4.07 -6.92 11.51
CA ARG A 379 -4.98 -7.13 10.36
C ARG A 379 -4.63 -8.38 9.58
N LEU A 380 -3.33 -8.64 9.37
CA LEU A 380 -2.87 -9.89 8.76
C LEU A 380 -3.31 -11.12 9.56
N LYS A 381 -3.12 -11.09 10.88
CA LYS A 381 -3.52 -12.18 11.78
C LYS A 381 -5.01 -12.49 11.66
N GLU A 382 -5.84 -11.46 11.60
CA GLU A 382 -7.28 -11.61 11.42
C GLU A 382 -7.63 -12.31 10.10
N HIS A 383 -6.98 -11.90 9.00
CA HIS A 383 -7.15 -12.54 7.69
C HIS A 383 -6.71 -14.00 7.69
N ILE A 384 -5.50 -14.31 8.17
CA ILE A 384 -4.98 -15.69 8.27
C ILE A 384 -5.90 -16.54 9.15
N GLY A 385 -6.36 -16.00 10.28
CA GLY A 385 -7.26 -16.69 11.18
C GLY A 385 -8.60 -17.03 10.53
N ARG A 386 -9.18 -16.11 9.74
CA ARG A 386 -10.40 -16.37 8.96
C ARG A 386 -10.18 -17.46 7.92
N LYS A 387 -9.07 -17.41 7.18
CA LYS A 387 -8.70 -18.40 6.16
C LYS A 387 -8.52 -19.80 6.76
N GLN A 388 -7.78 -19.91 7.86
CA GLN A 388 -7.57 -21.19 8.55
C GLN A 388 -8.87 -21.78 9.10
N LYS A 389 -9.78 -20.95 9.63
CA LYS A 389 -11.11 -21.40 10.08
C LYS A 389 -11.93 -21.95 8.92
N LEU A 390 -11.94 -21.27 7.77
CA LEU A 390 -12.64 -21.72 6.57
C LEU A 390 -12.07 -23.05 6.05
N GLN A 391 -10.75 -23.16 5.97
CA GLN A 391 -10.08 -24.40 5.56
C GLN A 391 -10.36 -25.57 6.52
N LYS A 392 -10.33 -25.33 7.83
CA LYS A 392 -10.67 -26.35 8.83
C LYS A 392 -12.13 -26.81 8.69
N LYS A 393 -13.06 -25.87 8.45
CA LYS A 393 -14.46 -26.19 8.19
C LYS A 393 -14.60 -27.07 6.96
N LYS A 394 -14.02 -26.66 5.82
CA LYS A 394 -14.07 -27.42 4.57
C LYS A 394 -13.46 -28.82 4.70
N LYS A 395 -12.28 -28.95 5.34
CA LYS A 395 -11.66 -30.27 5.62
C LYS A 395 -12.55 -31.15 6.49
N LYS A 396 -13.19 -30.57 7.52
CA LYS A 396 -14.12 -31.31 8.39
C LYS A 396 -15.34 -31.78 7.60
N GLU A 397 -15.89 -30.93 6.75
CA GLU A 397 -17.02 -31.25 5.86
C GLU A 397 -16.66 -32.39 4.89
N GLU A 398 -15.49 -32.33 4.24
CA GLU A 398 -15.01 -33.38 3.34
C GLU A 398 -14.80 -34.73 4.05
N ILE A 399 -14.24 -34.71 5.26
CA ILE A 399 -14.04 -35.92 6.08
C ILE A 399 -15.38 -36.50 6.52
N LEU A 400 -16.31 -35.67 7.00
CA LEU A 400 -17.63 -36.11 7.45
C LEU A 400 -18.43 -36.73 6.29
N ASN A 401 -18.38 -36.13 5.10
CA ASN A 401 -19.05 -36.67 3.91
C ASN A 401 -18.53 -38.06 3.51
N LYS A 402 -17.24 -38.36 3.77
CA LYS A 402 -16.66 -39.69 3.50
C LYS A 402 -16.95 -40.70 4.60
N ILE A 403 -16.83 -40.30 5.86
CA ILE A 403 -16.90 -41.22 7.01
C ILE A 403 -18.34 -41.57 7.39
N LEU A 404 -19.27 -40.60 7.37
CA LEU A 404 -20.65 -40.82 7.84
C LEU A 404 -21.38 -41.94 7.08
N PRO A 405 -21.31 -42.04 5.74
CA PRO A 405 -21.96 -43.14 5.02
C PRO A 405 -21.35 -44.51 5.34
N LEU A 406 -20.03 -44.57 5.52
CA LEU A 406 -19.32 -45.81 5.86
C LEU A 406 -19.68 -46.29 7.27
N LEU A 407 -19.73 -45.37 8.24
CA LEU A 407 -20.14 -45.67 9.61
C LEU A 407 -21.59 -46.18 9.66
N ALA A 408 -22.51 -45.48 9.00
CA ALA A 408 -23.91 -45.87 8.98
C ALA A 408 -24.12 -47.25 8.34
N LYS A 409 -23.46 -47.53 7.22
CA LYS A 409 -23.50 -48.85 6.57
C LYS A 409 -23.02 -49.95 7.52
N LYS A 410 -21.88 -49.74 8.19
CA LYS A 410 -21.31 -50.72 9.12
C LYS A 410 -22.16 -50.93 10.37
N VAL A 411 -22.76 -49.88 10.91
CA VAL A 411 -23.66 -49.98 12.07
C VAL A 411 -24.95 -50.70 11.71
N CYS A 412 -25.55 -50.42 10.55
CA CYS A 412 -26.71 -51.16 10.05
C CYS A 412 -26.38 -52.65 9.81
N GLU A 413 -25.21 -52.95 9.24
CA GLU A 413 -24.72 -54.32 9.02
C GLU A 413 -24.56 -55.09 10.34
N VAL A 414 -23.96 -54.49 11.37
CA VAL A 414 -23.76 -55.13 12.68
C VAL A 414 -25.06 -55.32 13.46
N LEU A 415 -26.01 -54.39 13.32
CA LEU A 415 -27.29 -54.45 14.02
C LEU A 415 -28.39 -55.18 13.23
N GLU A 416 -28.07 -55.71 12.04
CA GLU A 416 -29.03 -56.34 11.11
C GLU A 416 -30.26 -55.46 10.84
N LYS A 417 -30.06 -54.14 10.76
CA LYS A 417 -31.12 -53.17 10.48
C LYS A 417 -31.06 -52.70 9.04
N GLU A 418 -32.21 -52.29 8.53
CA GLU A 418 -32.32 -51.65 7.23
C GLU A 418 -31.37 -50.44 7.12
N PRO A 419 -30.81 -50.19 5.92
CA PRO A 419 -29.91 -49.08 5.69
C PRO A 419 -30.61 -47.76 6.00
N LEU A 420 -30.04 -47.00 6.94
CA LEU A 420 -30.53 -45.68 7.32
C LEU A 420 -30.41 -44.70 6.15
N GLU A 421 -31.40 -43.81 6.01
CA GLU A 421 -31.28 -42.62 5.17
C GLU A 421 -30.30 -41.62 5.80
N ILE A 422 -29.04 -41.74 5.37
CA ILE A 422 -27.91 -40.97 5.91
C ILE A 422 -28.03 -39.47 5.55
N GLU A 423 -28.68 -39.13 4.44
CA GLU A 423 -28.77 -37.75 3.94
C GLU A 423 -29.38 -36.79 4.99
N LYS A 424 -30.41 -37.22 5.72
CA LYS A 424 -31.07 -36.44 6.79
C LYS A 424 -30.15 -36.19 7.98
N VAL A 425 -29.42 -37.23 8.41
CA VAL A 425 -28.50 -37.16 9.56
C VAL A 425 -27.29 -36.30 9.23
N VAL A 426 -26.74 -36.44 8.01
CA VAL A 426 -25.64 -35.61 7.51
C VAL A 426 -26.07 -34.14 7.45
N ALA A 427 -27.24 -33.86 6.85
CA ALA A 427 -27.77 -32.50 6.77
C ALA A 427 -27.94 -31.85 8.15
N ARG A 428 -28.40 -32.63 9.15
CA ARG A 428 -28.56 -32.18 10.53
C ARG A 428 -27.24 -31.88 11.23
N ILE A 429 -26.22 -32.75 11.08
CA ILE A 429 -24.89 -32.55 11.68
C ILE A 429 -24.18 -31.35 11.06
N MET A 430 -24.32 -31.20 9.74
CA MET A 430 -23.65 -30.18 8.95
C MET A 430 -24.39 -28.83 9.00
N GLY A 431 -25.64 -28.83 9.45
CA GLY A 431 -26.48 -27.65 9.58
C GLY A 431 -26.92 -27.07 8.24
N HIS A 432 -27.35 -27.93 7.32
CA HIS A 432 -27.86 -27.56 5.99
C HIS A 432 -29.36 -27.81 5.88
N VAL A 433 -29.95 -27.34 4.78
CA VAL A 433 -31.35 -27.63 4.45
C VAL A 433 -31.47 -29.05 3.92
N PHE A 434 -32.44 -29.79 4.45
CA PHE A 434 -32.80 -31.13 3.99
C PHE A 434 -34.19 -31.10 3.36
N VAL A 435 -34.33 -31.75 2.21
CA VAL A 435 -35.59 -31.89 1.48
C VAL A 435 -35.87 -33.37 1.28
N GLU A 436 -36.99 -33.84 1.80
CA GLU A 436 -37.44 -35.23 1.71
C GLU A 436 -38.75 -35.27 0.94
N ARG A 437 -38.85 -36.18 -0.03
CA ARG A 437 -40.06 -36.37 -0.83
C ARG A 437 -40.66 -37.73 -0.52
N GLU A 438 -41.83 -37.72 0.10
CA GLU A 438 -42.64 -38.91 0.34
C GLU A 438 -43.75 -38.99 -0.72
N VAL A 439 -43.95 -40.16 -1.32
CA VAL A 439 -44.98 -40.41 -2.33
C VAL A 439 -45.88 -41.53 -1.84
N VAL A 440 -47.18 -41.27 -1.74
CA VAL A 440 -48.20 -42.26 -1.38
C VAL A 440 -49.20 -42.35 -2.52
N GLU A 441 -49.31 -43.54 -3.13
CA GLU A 441 -50.30 -43.79 -4.18
C GLU A 441 -51.61 -44.30 -3.58
N ARG A 442 -52.72 -43.62 -3.87
CA ARG A 442 -54.08 -44.05 -3.51
C ARG A 442 -55.00 -43.86 -4.72
N ASP A 443 -55.66 -44.94 -5.13
CA ASP A 443 -56.69 -44.93 -6.18
C ASP A 443 -56.27 -44.21 -7.50
N GLY A 444 -55.03 -44.44 -7.96
CA GLY A 444 -54.50 -43.84 -9.19
C GLY A 444 -54.14 -42.35 -9.08
N VAL A 445 -54.17 -41.79 -7.87
CA VAL A 445 -53.68 -40.44 -7.54
C VAL A 445 -52.45 -40.55 -6.66
N MET A 446 -51.35 -39.92 -7.05
CA MET A 446 -50.17 -39.79 -6.20
C MET A 446 -50.36 -38.59 -5.27
N GLU A 447 -50.35 -38.81 -3.96
CA GLU A 447 -50.22 -37.75 -2.95
C GLU A 447 -48.74 -37.62 -2.60
N ILE A 448 -48.14 -36.47 -2.94
CA ILE A 448 -46.73 -36.19 -2.67
C ILE A 448 -46.62 -35.18 -1.53
N SER A 449 -45.79 -35.50 -0.54
CA SER A 449 -45.41 -34.60 0.55
C SER A 449 -43.92 -34.29 0.48
N ILE A 450 -43.57 -33.02 0.35
CA ILE A 450 -42.19 -32.52 0.42
C ILE A 450 -41.97 -31.94 1.82
N ASN A 451 -41.19 -32.65 2.64
CA ASN A 451 -40.78 -32.20 3.97
C ASN A 451 -39.46 -31.44 3.86
N VAL A 452 -39.45 -30.18 4.26
CA VAL A 452 -38.29 -29.29 4.18
C VAL A 452 -37.86 -28.90 5.58
N ALA A 453 -36.66 -29.28 5.99
CA ALA A 453 -36.11 -28.97 7.32
C ALA A 453 -34.88 -28.05 7.20
N ASN A 454 -34.86 -26.96 7.97
CA ASN A 454 -33.69 -26.07 8.05
C ASN A 454 -32.89 -26.36 9.32
N TYR A 455 -31.79 -27.10 9.20
CA TYR A 455 -30.87 -27.35 10.31
C TYR A 455 -29.78 -26.27 10.45
N SER A 456 -29.83 -25.19 9.65
CA SER A 456 -28.87 -24.09 9.70
C SER A 456 -29.25 -23.03 10.74
N LYS A 457 -28.25 -22.42 11.38
CA LYS A 457 -28.41 -21.36 12.40
C LYS A 457 -28.95 -20.02 11.88
N ALA A 458 -29.39 -19.98 10.62
CA ALA A 458 -29.84 -18.77 9.94
C ALA A 458 -31.16 -19.03 9.23
N LYS A 459 -31.98 -17.98 9.12
CA LYS A 459 -33.17 -18.02 8.27
C LYS A 459 -32.74 -18.21 6.81
N LYS A 460 -33.41 -19.13 6.10
CA LYS A 460 -33.19 -19.40 4.68
C LYS A 460 -34.44 -19.07 3.86
N GLU A 461 -34.23 -18.40 2.74
CA GLU A 461 -35.26 -18.11 1.73
C GLU A 461 -34.79 -18.70 0.40
N PHE A 462 -35.58 -19.59 -0.18
CA PHE A 462 -35.23 -20.30 -1.42
C PHE A 462 -36.50 -20.76 -2.13
N LYS A 463 -36.34 -21.17 -3.38
CA LYS A 463 -37.43 -21.66 -4.22
C LYS A 463 -37.30 -23.15 -4.44
N ILE A 464 -38.40 -23.88 -4.33
CA ILE A 464 -38.48 -25.30 -4.69
C ILE A 464 -39.31 -25.45 -5.94
N TYR A 465 -38.79 -26.24 -6.87
CA TYR A 465 -39.40 -26.56 -8.16
C TYR A 465 -39.62 -28.07 -8.25
N GLU A 466 -40.81 -28.45 -8.69
CA GLU A 466 -41.17 -29.83 -9.00
C GLU A 466 -41.80 -29.89 -10.39
N ILE A 467 -41.32 -30.80 -11.24
CA ILE A 467 -41.73 -30.90 -12.64
C ILE A 467 -42.56 -32.18 -12.82
N CYS A 468 -43.81 -32.03 -13.22
CA CYS A 468 -44.76 -33.14 -13.35
C CYS A 468 -45.39 -33.21 -14.75
N SER A 469 -45.67 -34.42 -15.25
CA SER A 469 -46.55 -34.66 -16.39
C SER A 469 -47.92 -35.10 -15.90
N GLY A 470 -48.98 -34.35 -16.23
CA GLY A 470 -50.37 -34.67 -15.84
C GLY A 470 -51.06 -33.54 -15.07
N ASP A 471 -52.23 -33.86 -14.51
CA ASP A 471 -53.04 -32.90 -13.74
C ASP A 471 -52.54 -32.82 -12.30
N VAL A 472 -52.24 -31.59 -11.87
CA VAL A 472 -51.70 -31.25 -10.55
C VAL A 472 -52.73 -30.44 -9.77
N GLU A 473 -53.04 -30.88 -8.55
CA GLU A 473 -53.77 -30.10 -7.56
C GLU A 473 -52.81 -29.73 -6.42
N VAL A 474 -52.60 -28.44 -6.19
CA VAL A 474 -51.69 -27.95 -5.14
C VAL A 474 -52.29 -26.72 -4.46
N GLU A 475 -52.15 -26.67 -3.13
CA GLU A 475 -52.48 -25.49 -2.33
C GLU A 475 -51.20 -24.68 -2.05
N ASN A 476 -51.28 -23.35 -2.12
CA ASN A 476 -50.17 -22.43 -1.80
C ASN A 476 -48.91 -22.55 -2.68
N ALA A 477 -49.06 -22.83 -3.97
CA ALA A 477 -47.96 -22.86 -4.94
C ALA A 477 -48.35 -22.18 -6.26
N LYS A 478 -47.36 -21.70 -7.02
CA LYS A 478 -47.58 -21.22 -8.39
C LYS A 478 -47.41 -22.39 -9.36
N ILE A 479 -48.38 -22.58 -10.25
CA ILE A 479 -48.29 -23.58 -11.33
C ILE A 479 -47.94 -22.86 -12.63
N LEU A 480 -46.83 -23.25 -13.25
CA LEU A 480 -46.44 -22.82 -14.59
C LEU A 480 -46.71 -23.97 -15.56
N LYS A 481 -47.66 -23.80 -16.48
CA LYS A 481 -47.95 -24.77 -17.53
C LYS A 481 -47.23 -24.38 -18.82
N SER A 482 -46.27 -25.20 -19.25
CA SER A 482 -45.71 -25.17 -20.62
C SER A 482 -46.00 -26.52 -21.30
N ASN A 483 -44.99 -27.36 -21.53
CA ASN A 483 -45.15 -28.75 -21.96
C ASN A 483 -45.29 -29.73 -20.78
N TYR A 484 -44.85 -29.30 -19.58
CA TYR A 484 -45.00 -30.00 -18.31
C TYR A 484 -45.53 -29.02 -17.26
N SER A 485 -46.22 -29.53 -16.25
CA SER A 485 -46.71 -28.73 -15.11
C SER A 485 -45.58 -28.55 -14.11
N THR A 486 -45.02 -27.34 -14.01
CA THR A 486 -43.98 -27.00 -13.02
C THR A 486 -44.63 -26.33 -11.82
N ILE A 487 -44.42 -26.88 -10.64
CA ILE A 487 -44.90 -26.35 -9.37
C ILE A 487 -43.77 -25.57 -8.71
N LEU A 488 -44.05 -24.33 -8.33
CA LEU A 488 -43.10 -23.43 -7.67
C LEU A 488 -43.59 -23.07 -6.27
N TRP A 489 -42.75 -23.31 -5.27
CA TRP A 489 -42.94 -22.83 -3.90
C TRP A 489 -41.86 -21.83 -3.50
N ASP A 490 -42.28 -20.66 -3.03
CA ASP A 490 -41.42 -19.70 -2.35
C ASP A 490 -41.34 -20.08 -0.86
N VAL A 491 -40.22 -20.68 -0.43
CA VAL A 491 -40.07 -21.27 0.90
C VAL A 491 -39.24 -20.35 1.79
N LYS A 492 -39.79 -19.99 2.96
CA LYS A 492 -39.12 -19.18 3.99
C LYS A 492 -39.13 -19.91 5.32
N ILE A 493 -37.98 -20.40 5.76
CA ILE A 493 -37.86 -21.23 6.97
C ILE A 493 -36.88 -20.58 7.95
N LYS A 494 -37.30 -20.45 9.22
CA LYS A 494 -36.48 -19.95 10.33
C LYS A 494 -35.47 -21.01 10.79
N ASP A 495 -34.52 -20.65 11.66
CA ASP A 495 -33.59 -21.62 12.26
C ASP A 495 -34.37 -22.77 12.96
N GLY A 496 -34.03 -24.01 12.65
CA GLY A 496 -34.68 -25.21 13.19
C GLY A 496 -36.13 -25.45 12.74
N GLY A 497 -36.64 -24.67 11.78
CA GLY A 497 -38.01 -24.81 11.29
C GLY A 497 -38.17 -25.96 10.30
N GLU A 498 -39.37 -26.52 10.26
CA GLU A 498 -39.80 -27.52 9.27
C GLU A 498 -41.06 -27.03 8.56
N VAL A 499 -41.13 -27.24 7.25
CA VAL A 499 -42.30 -26.94 6.42
C VAL A 499 -42.66 -28.18 5.61
N LYS A 500 -43.94 -28.54 5.61
CA LYS A 500 -44.47 -29.61 4.77
C LYS A 500 -45.27 -29.00 3.62
N LEU A 501 -44.86 -29.29 2.39
CA LEU A 501 -45.55 -28.91 1.18
C LEU A 501 -46.27 -30.15 0.63
N LYS A 502 -47.52 -30.01 0.19
CA LYS A 502 -48.32 -31.14 -0.31
C LYS A 502 -48.92 -30.80 -1.66
N TYR A 503 -48.92 -31.78 -2.57
CA TYR A 503 -49.64 -31.69 -3.82
C TYR A 503 -50.14 -33.08 -4.24
N LYS A 504 -51.24 -33.11 -5.01
CA LYS A 504 -51.78 -34.31 -5.62
C LYS A 504 -51.47 -34.28 -7.11
N LEU A 505 -51.10 -35.43 -7.65
CA LEU A 505 -50.74 -35.59 -9.06
C LEU A 505 -51.47 -36.81 -9.65
N LYS A 506 -52.20 -36.56 -10.74
CA LYS A 506 -52.69 -37.60 -11.65
C LYS A 506 -51.77 -37.67 -12.86
N GLY A 507 -50.73 -38.49 -12.78
CA GLY A 507 -49.69 -38.57 -13.80
C GLY A 507 -48.35 -39.06 -13.26
N LYS A 508 -47.22 -38.53 -13.75
CA LYS A 508 -45.86 -38.91 -13.33
C LYS A 508 -45.01 -37.68 -13.00
N THR A 509 -44.18 -37.81 -11.97
CA THR A 509 -43.13 -36.84 -11.65
C THR A 509 -41.92 -37.08 -12.55
N ILE A 510 -41.34 -36.00 -13.08
CA ILE A 510 -40.26 -36.06 -14.08
C ILE A 510 -38.89 -35.93 -13.41
N ASN A 511 -38.77 -35.03 -12.43
CA ASN A 511 -37.54 -34.86 -11.67
C ASN A 511 -37.36 -35.99 -10.66
N LYS A 512 -36.12 -36.51 -10.57
CA LYS A 512 -35.76 -37.58 -9.62
C LYS A 512 -35.68 -37.06 -8.18
N LYS A 513 -35.19 -35.83 -7.99
CA LYS A 513 -35.16 -35.11 -6.71
C LYS A 513 -35.79 -33.72 -6.92
N PRO A 514 -36.41 -33.11 -5.88
CA PRO A 514 -36.88 -31.73 -5.94
C PRO A 514 -35.75 -30.78 -6.34
N LEU A 515 -36.05 -29.79 -7.19
CA LEU A 515 -35.08 -28.80 -7.66
C LEU A 515 -35.13 -27.56 -6.75
N VAL A 516 -33.97 -27.04 -6.34
CA VAL A 516 -33.90 -25.92 -5.40
C VAL A 516 -33.02 -24.80 -5.94
N GLU A 517 -33.49 -23.57 -5.84
CA GLU A 517 -32.79 -22.36 -6.26
C GLU A 517 -32.63 -21.38 -5.08
N GLY A 518 -31.44 -20.78 -4.94
CA GLY A 518 -31.17 -19.75 -3.93
C GLY A 518 -30.41 -20.24 -2.68
N ILE A 519 -29.91 -21.47 -2.66
CA ILE A 519 -29.01 -22.00 -1.61
C ILE A 519 -27.82 -22.75 -2.21
N ASP A 520 -26.64 -22.59 -1.59
CA ASP A 520 -25.37 -23.16 -2.06
C ASP A 520 -25.23 -24.67 -1.82
N THR A 521 -25.96 -25.20 -0.84
CA THR A 521 -25.86 -26.60 -0.39
C THR A 521 -27.21 -27.06 0.15
N VAL A 522 -27.72 -28.17 -0.39
CA VAL A 522 -28.96 -28.83 0.01
C VAL A 522 -28.77 -30.35 -0.04
N PHE A 523 -29.42 -31.08 0.86
CA PHE A 523 -29.44 -32.56 0.86
C PHE A 523 -30.85 -33.04 0.50
N GLY A 524 -30.95 -34.14 -0.25
CA GLY A 524 -32.23 -34.68 -0.74
C GLY A 524 -32.88 -33.93 -1.93
N ALA A 525 -32.24 -32.86 -2.41
CA ALA A 525 -32.65 -32.06 -3.57
C ALA A 525 -31.48 -31.76 -4.51
N GLU A 526 -31.77 -31.39 -5.76
CA GLU A 526 -30.79 -30.92 -6.75
C GLU A 526 -30.80 -29.39 -6.82
N ILE A 527 -29.62 -28.76 -6.80
CA ILE A 527 -29.52 -27.29 -6.89
C ILE A 527 -29.61 -26.91 -8.37
N MET A 528 -30.58 -26.07 -8.72
CA MET A 528 -30.55 -25.38 -10.01
C MET A 528 -29.50 -24.28 -9.93
N SER A 529 -28.34 -24.52 -10.56
CA SER A 529 -27.42 -23.45 -10.90
C SER A 529 -28.14 -22.49 -11.85
N ALA A 530 -28.23 -21.22 -11.49
CA ALA A 530 -28.57 -20.18 -12.47
C ALA A 530 -27.58 -20.32 -13.64
N ILE A 531 -28.12 -20.62 -14.83
CA ILE A 531 -27.37 -20.45 -16.08
C ILE A 531 -27.17 -18.95 -16.29
#